data_AF-A0A965HK82-F1
#
_entry.id   AF-A0A965HK82-F1
#
_cell.length_a   1.000
_cell.length_b   1.000
_cell.length_c   1.000
_cell.angle_alpha   90.00
_cell.angle_beta   90.00
_cell.angle_gamma   90.00
#
_symmetry.space_group_name_H-M   'P 1'
#
loop_
_entity.id
_entity.type
_entity.pdbx_description
1 polymer ?
#
loop_
_entity_poly.entity_id
_entity_poly.type
_entity_poly.pdbx_seq_one_letter_code
_entity_poly.pdbx_strand_id
1 'polypeptide(L)'
;MAAPSTAVVAIAEQTDPAKLATLKGEGAANPRLQKCVYWLAHAEEQGQKPEAVLDESAKLNKTAGTPYAGFLSWGLLENLKIAKELGLLTPEGMAELKRGKSATITKGQYAGQEADAGLVIPKAVCPELQNQVMNLELLPASLNRSPSEKVTDRAKVFAKELYDAKLLSEEGWTKVQGLSPGVPLTRKSKGGSAYLGVSCRTIWATPLITSRPSKLNQAKGKN
;
A
#
# COMPACT_ATOMS: atom_id res chain seq x y z
N MET A 1 18.98 -20.53 16.70
CA MET A 1 18.25 -19.33 16.21
C MET A 1 17.32 -18.88 17.33
N ALA A 2 17.30 -17.60 17.67
CA ALA A 2 16.31 -17.07 18.62
C ALA A 2 14.90 -17.26 18.03
N ALA A 3 13.90 -17.47 18.89
CA ALA A 3 12.52 -17.55 18.44
C ALA A 3 12.12 -16.25 17.71
N PRO A 4 11.36 -16.31 16.60
CA PRO A 4 10.93 -15.12 15.90
C PRO A 4 10.10 -14.24 16.84
N SER A 5 10.28 -12.92 16.76
CA SER A 5 9.54 -11.99 17.61
C SER A 5 8.03 -12.07 17.32
N THR A 6 7.20 -11.70 18.31
CA THR A 6 5.73 -11.73 18.14
C THR A 6 5.27 -10.89 16.94
N ALA A 7 5.95 -9.77 16.67
CA ALA A 7 5.68 -8.92 15.51
C ALA A 7 5.95 -9.65 14.19
N VAL A 8 7.07 -10.36 14.08
CA VAL A 8 7.44 -11.15 12.90
C VAL A 8 6.38 -12.21 12.59
N VAL A 9 5.97 -12.98 13.61
CA VAL A 9 4.94 -14.02 13.44
C VAL A 9 3.62 -13.39 13.02
N ALA A 10 3.19 -12.32 13.69
CA ALA A 10 1.91 -11.69 13.39
C ALA A 10 1.86 -11.08 11.98
N ILE A 11 2.93 -10.41 11.54
CA ILE A 11 3.01 -9.84 10.18
C ILE A 11 3.04 -10.95 9.13
N ALA A 12 3.80 -12.02 9.35
CA ALA A 12 3.82 -13.17 8.44
C ALA A 12 2.42 -13.74 8.22
N GLU A 13 1.62 -13.87 9.28
CA GLU A 13 0.24 -14.36 9.17
C GLU A 13 -0.71 -13.41 8.44
N GLN A 14 -0.57 -12.11 8.65
CA GLN A 14 -1.41 -11.12 7.97
C GLN A 14 -1.09 -11.04 6.48
N THR A 15 0.16 -11.28 6.09
CA THR A 15 0.67 -11.09 4.73
C THR A 15 0.83 -12.37 3.92
N ASP A 16 0.43 -13.52 4.49
CA ASP A 16 0.44 -14.80 3.81
C ASP A 16 -0.52 -14.78 2.59
N PRO A 17 -0.01 -14.98 1.35
CA PRO A 17 -0.82 -14.97 0.14
C PRO A 17 -1.96 -15.99 0.14
N ALA A 18 -1.75 -17.18 0.73
CA ALA A 18 -2.78 -18.19 0.82
C ALA A 18 -3.91 -17.74 1.75
N LYS A 19 -3.58 -17.11 2.88
CA LYS A 19 -4.58 -16.54 3.79
C LYS A 19 -5.32 -15.36 3.15
N LEU A 20 -4.63 -14.51 2.38
CA LEU A 20 -5.24 -13.38 1.66
C LEU A 20 -6.19 -13.83 0.56
N ALA A 21 -5.87 -14.91 -0.15
CA ALA A 21 -6.72 -15.48 -1.21
C ALA A 21 -8.07 -15.99 -0.68
N THR A 22 -8.15 -16.39 0.60
CA THR A 22 -9.40 -16.87 1.21
C THR A 22 -10.35 -15.76 1.65
N LEU A 23 -9.90 -14.50 1.67
CA LEU A 23 -10.71 -13.38 2.14
C LEU A 23 -11.87 -13.10 1.18
N LYS A 24 -13.07 -13.00 1.74
CA LYS A 24 -14.30 -12.68 1.03
C LYS A 24 -14.88 -11.37 1.57
N GLY A 25 -15.43 -10.56 0.67
CA GLY A 25 -16.06 -9.29 1.02
C GLY A 25 -15.18 -8.08 0.70
N GLU A 26 -15.83 -6.93 0.60
CA GLU A 26 -15.18 -5.66 0.32
C GLU A 26 -14.42 -5.16 1.55
N GLY A 27 -13.19 -4.69 1.35
CA GLY A 27 -12.34 -4.21 2.44
C GLY A 27 -11.86 -5.29 3.41
N ALA A 28 -11.98 -6.58 3.08
CA ALA A 28 -11.60 -7.69 3.96
C ALA A 28 -10.09 -7.70 4.31
N ALA A 29 -9.24 -7.09 3.48
CA ALA A 29 -7.82 -6.92 3.74
C ALA A 29 -7.47 -5.67 4.57
N ASN A 30 -8.42 -4.74 4.77
CA ASN A 30 -8.18 -3.50 5.53
C ASN A 30 -7.72 -3.76 6.96
N PRO A 31 -8.37 -4.66 7.74
CA PRO A 31 -7.91 -4.96 9.09
C PRO A 31 -6.51 -5.56 9.14
N ARG A 32 -6.05 -6.19 8.05
CA ARG A 32 -4.72 -6.77 7.97
C ARG A 32 -3.65 -5.69 7.82
N LEU A 33 -3.90 -4.70 6.96
CA LEU A 33 -2.99 -3.55 6.83
C LEU A 33 -2.83 -2.85 8.19
N GLN A 34 -3.94 -2.54 8.86
CA GLN A 34 -3.92 -1.84 10.15
C GLN A 34 -3.12 -2.62 11.20
N LYS A 35 -3.31 -3.94 11.27
CA LYS A 35 -2.54 -4.81 12.16
C LYS A 35 -1.05 -4.84 11.81
N CYS A 36 -0.70 -4.89 10.52
CA CYS A 36 0.71 -4.85 10.10
C CYS A 36 1.37 -3.55 10.54
N VAL A 37 0.71 -2.40 10.36
CA VAL A 37 1.23 -1.10 10.80
C VAL A 37 1.42 -1.06 12.31
N TYR A 38 0.46 -1.58 13.09
CA TYR A 38 0.62 -1.74 14.54
C TYR A 38 1.86 -2.55 14.91
N TRP A 39 2.03 -3.73 14.32
CA TRP A 39 3.14 -4.62 14.68
C TRP A 39 4.50 -4.06 14.27
N LEU A 40 4.56 -3.30 13.17
CA LEU A 40 5.78 -2.61 12.76
C LEU A 40 6.14 -1.46 13.71
N ALA A 41 5.16 -0.63 14.08
CA ALA A 41 5.36 0.44 15.05
C ALA A 41 5.75 -0.13 16.42
N HIS A 42 5.09 -1.20 16.86
CA HIS A 42 5.42 -1.88 18.11
C HIS A 42 6.84 -2.46 18.08
N ALA A 43 7.25 -3.08 16.97
CA ALA A 43 8.61 -3.60 16.84
C ALA A 43 9.66 -2.47 16.87
N GLU A 44 9.37 -1.33 16.26
CA GLU A 44 10.23 -0.14 16.29
C GLU A 44 10.37 0.43 17.71
N GLU A 45 9.28 0.47 18.50
CA GLU A 45 9.33 0.82 19.93
C GLU A 45 10.20 -0.14 20.74
N GLN A 46 10.26 -1.42 20.36
CA GLN A 46 11.15 -2.42 20.97
C GLN A 46 12.59 -2.36 20.42
N GLY A 47 12.93 -1.34 19.63
CA GLY A 47 14.27 -1.15 19.06
C GLY A 47 14.60 -2.06 17.86
N GLN A 48 13.62 -2.77 17.31
CA GLN A 48 13.80 -3.58 16.10
C GLN A 48 13.66 -2.70 14.85
N LYS A 49 14.44 -3.03 13.81
CA LYS A 49 14.31 -2.34 12.51
C LYS A 49 13.11 -2.91 11.75
N PRO A 50 12.14 -2.08 11.32
CA PRO A 50 10.98 -2.54 10.57
C PRO A 50 11.34 -3.39 9.34
N GLU A 51 12.42 -3.05 8.63
CA GLU A 51 12.91 -3.80 7.48
C GLU A 51 13.34 -5.23 7.85
N ALA A 52 14.05 -5.38 8.97
CA ALA A 52 14.49 -6.69 9.44
C ALA A 52 13.29 -7.57 9.86
N VAL A 53 12.29 -6.95 10.49
CA VAL A 53 11.04 -7.65 10.86
C VAL A 53 10.31 -8.14 9.63
N LEU A 54 10.25 -7.34 8.56
CA LEU A 54 9.63 -7.71 7.29
C LEU A 54 10.41 -8.83 6.58
N ASP A 55 11.74 -8.75 6.55
CA ASP A 55 12.61 -9.79 5.98
C ASP A 55 12.42 -11.14 6.69
N GLU A 56 12.33 -11.13 8.02
CA GLU A 56 12.04 -12.33 8.80
C GLU A 56 10.61 -12.85 8.59
N SER A 57 9.64 -11.95 8.48
CA SER A 57 8.24 -12.31 8.22
C SER A 57 8.09 -12.99 6.85
N ALA A 58 8.82 -12.48 5.85
CA ALA A 58 8.87 -13.05 4.51
C ALA A 58 9.47 -14.47 4.49
N LYS A 59 10.43 -14.76 5.39
CA LYS A 59 10.97 -16.13 5.54
C LYS A 59 9.90 -17.06 6.10
N LEU A 60 9.12 -16.61 7.09
CA LEU A 60 8.07 -17.42 7.72
C LEU A 60 6.91 -17.75 6.78
N ASN A 61 6.44 -16.78 5.99
CA ASN A 61 5.37 -17.00 5.02
C ASN A 61 5.87 -17.56 3.67
N LYS A 62 7.16 -17.94 3.58
CA LYS A 62 7.81 -18.52 2.39
C LYS A 62 7.79 -17.61 1.14
N THR A 63 7.62 -16.30 1.32
CA THR A 63 7.69 -15.32 0.22
C THR A 63 9.08 -14.68 0.08
N ALA A 64 10.02 -14.97 0.98
CA ALA A 64 11.38 -14.46 0.91
C ALA A 64 12.04 -14.74 -0.45
N GLY A 65 12.70 -13.73 -1.01
CA GLY A 65 13.35 -13.81 -2.32
C GLY A 65 12.41 -13.70 -3.53
N THR A 66 11.09 -13.61 -3.30
CA THR A 66 10.12 -13.32 -4.37
C THR A 66 9.93 -11.81 -4.56
N PRO A 67 9.53 -11.35 -5.75
CA PRO A 67 9.14 -9.95 -5.95
C PRO A 67 8.03 -9.49 -5.00
N TYR A 68 7.13 -10.40 -4.60
CA TYR A 68 6.03 -10.12 -3.69
C TYR A 68 6.52 -9.56 -2.34
N ALA A 69 7.54 -10.19 -1.74
CA ALA A 69 8.11 -9.72 -0.48
C ALA A 69 8.69 -8.30 -0.60
N GLY A 70 9.26 -7.96 -1.77
CA GLY A 70 9.76 -6.61 -2.05
C GLY A 70 8.65 -5.55 -2.06
N PHE A 71 7.59 -5.78 -2.84
CA PHE A 71 6.44 -4.86 -2.90
C PHE A 71 5.70 -4.76 -1.57
N LEU A 72 5.54 -5.87 -0.86
CA LEU A 72 4.93 -5.90 0.45
C LEU A 72 5.73 -5.09 1.47
N SER A 73 7.06 -5.28 1.50
CA SER A 73 7.92 -4.54 2.43
C SER A 73 7.87 -3.05 2.14
N TRP A 74 7.98 -2.68 0.86
CA TRP A 74 7.86 -1.28 0.44
C TRP A 74 6.51 -0.67 0.84
N GLY A 75 5.39 -1.35 0.52
CA GLY A 75 4.05 -0.84 0.82
C GLY A 75 3.80 -0.69 2.32
N LEU A 76 4.28 -1.63 3.14
CA LEU A 76 4.13 -1.56 4.60
C LEU A 76 5.00 -0.48 5.23
N LEU A 77 6.22 -0.26 4.74
CA LEU A 77 7.09 0.82 5.22
C LEU A 77 6.52 2.20 4.88
N GLU A 78 5.95 2.37 3.68
CA GLU A 78 5.29 3.62 3.32
C GLU A 78 4.05 3.87 4.19
N ASN A 79 3.25 2.84 4.45
CA ASN A 79 2.12 2.94 5.37
C ASN A 79 2.55 3.28 6.81
N LEU A 80 3.68 2.74 7.29
CA LEU A 80 4.24 3.11 8.60
C LEU A 80 4.64 4.60 8.63
N LYS A 81 5.25 5.11 7.56
CA LYS A 81 5.59 6.52 7.42
C LYS A 81 4.35 7.41 7.42
N ILE A 82 3.33 7.06 6.63
CA ILE A 82 2.03 7.77 6.61
C ILE A 82 1.40 7.77 8.01
N ALA A 83 1.42 6.64 8.72
CA ALA A 83 0.89 6.54 10.07
C ALA A 83 1.59 7.49 11.06
N LYS A 84 2.91 7.68 10.92
CA LYS A 84 3.68 8.66 11.71
C LYS A 84 3.31 10.10 11.38
N GLU A 85 3.19 10.42 10.08
CA GLU A 85 2.85 11.75 9.59
C GLU A 85 1.43 12.17 10.00
N LEU A 86 0.46 11.24 9.92
CA LEU A 86 -0.92 11.43 10.35
C LEU A 86 -1.11 11.36 11.88
N GLY A 87 -0.08 10.92 12.61
CA GLY A 87 -0.14 10.80 14.07
C GLY A 87 -1.08 9.68 14.54
N LEU A 88 -1.13 8.55 13.84
CA LEU A 88 -1.94 7.38 14.22
C LEU A 88 -1.31 6.58 15.37
N LEU A 89 -0.01 6.75 15.61
CA LEU A 89 0.76 5.99 16.59
C LEU A 89 0.64 6.58 18.01
N THR A 90 -0.55 7.01 18.43
CA THR A 90 -0.84 7.33 19.84
C THR A 90 -1.23 6.06 20.59
N PRO A 91 -1.21 6.03 21.92
CA PRO A 91 -1.67 4.85 22.68
C PRO A 91 -3.08 4.38 22.29
N GLU A 92 -3.99 5.33 22.04
CA GLU A 92 -5.37 5.06 21.61
C GLU A 92 -5.40 4.53 20.17
N GLY A 93 -4.68 5.17 19.25
CA GLY A 93 -4.60 4.73 17.86
C GLY A 93 -3.98 3.35 17.74
N MET A 94 -2.91 3.07 18.50
CA MET A 94 -2.27 1.75 18.56
C MET A 94 -3.21 0.66 19.09
N ALA A 95 -4.09 0.97 20.05
CA ALA A 95 -5.09 0.03 20.53
C ALA A 95 -6.13 -0.34 19.45
N GLU A 96 -6.52 0.62 18.61
CA GLU A 96 -7.45 0.40 17.50
C GLU A 96 -6.76 -0.35 16.34
N LEU A 97 -5.53 0.04 15.97
CA LEU A 97 -4.73 -0.64 14.93
C LEU A 97 -4.46 -2.11 15.29
N LYS A 98 -4.17 -2.41 16.57
CA LYS A 98 -4.01 -3.79 17.07
C LYS A 98 -5.25 -4.65 16.83
N ARG A 99 -6.44 -4.07 16.94
CA ARG A 99 -7.73 -4.73 16.67
C ARG A 99 -8.05 -4.81 15.18
N GLY A 100 -7.29 -4.12 14.33
CA GLY A 100 -7.53 -4.00 12.90
C GLY A 100 -8.59 -2.97 12.55
N LYS A 101 -8.80 -1.97 13.40
CA LYS A 101 -9.73 -0.85 13.18
C LYS A 101 -8.98 0.37 12.67
N SER A 102 -9.71 1.28 12.01
CA SER A 102 -9.19 2.56 11.55
C SER A 102 -8.90 3.46 12.75
N ALA A 103 -7.67 3.95 12.87
CA ALA A 103 -7.28 4.87 13.92
C ALA A 103 -7.64 6.32 13.56
N THR A 104 -7.85 7.14 14.58
CA THR A 104 -8.12 8.57 14.41
C THR A 104 -6.83 9.33 14.12
N ILE A 105 -6.85 10.14 13.06
CA ILE A 105 -5.77 11.06 12.68
C ILE A 105 -5.67 12.16 13.74
N THR A 106 -4.47 12.37 14.28
CA THR A 106 -4.23 13.41 15.30
C THR A 106 -3.41 14.59 14.76
N LYS A 107 -2.74 14.42 13.61
CA LYS A 107 -1.85 15.43 13.02
C LYS A 107 -2.29 15.85 11.62
N GLY A 108 -1.99 17.10 11.28
CA GLY A 108 -2.20 17.67 9.96
C GLY A 108 -3.63 18.14 9.69
N GLN A 109 -3.91 18.51 8.44
CA GLN A 109 -5.19 19.08 8.00
C GLN A 109 -6.39 18.12 8.09
N TYR A 110 -6.13 16.83 8.32
CA TYR A 110 -7.15 15.79 8.42
C TYR A 110 -7.36 15.30 9.86
N ALA A 111 -6.82 16.02 10.85
CA ALA A 111 -7.01 15.68 12.26
C ALA A 111 -8.51 15.56 12.62
N GLY A 112 -8.84 14.53 13.40
CA GLY A 112 -10.21 14.18 13.77
C GLY A 112 -10.93 13.25 12.78
N GLN A 113 -10.31 12.91 11.63
CA GLN A 113 -10.84 11.91 10.70
C GLN A 113 -10.26 10.52 11.00
N GLU A 114 -10.96 9.47 10.56
CA GLU A 114 -10.42 8.10 10.56
C GLU A 114 -9.42 7.92 9.40
N ALA A 115 -8.35 7.16 9.64
CA ALA A 115 -7.42 6.71 8.60
C ALA A 115 -7.83 5.32 8.10
N ASP A 116 -8.53 5.30 6.96
CA ASP A 116 -8.99 4.08 6.30
C ASP A 116 -7.95 3.54 5.33
N ALA A 117 -7.98 2.23 5.09
CA ALA A 117 -7.22 1.61 4.03
C ALA A 117 -7.95 1.80 2.69
N GLY A 118 -7.35 2.57 1.78
CA GLY A 118 -7.80 2.76 0.41
C GLY A 118 -7.02 1.89 -0.57
N LEU A 119 -7.64 1.57 -1.70
CA LEU A 119 -7.00 0.82 -2.79
C LEU A 119 -6.21 1.78 -3.70
N VAL A 120 -4.95 1.45 -3.98
CA VAL A 120 -4.14 2.20 -4.95
C VAL A 120 -4.62 1.94 -6.38
N ILE A 121 -4.82 0.67 -6.74
CA ILE A 121 -5.48 0.26 -7.97
C ILE A 121 -6.93 -0.13 -7.63
N PRO A 122 -7.94 0.55 -8.21
CA PRO A 122 -9.34 0.26 -7.92
C PRO A 122 -9.71 -1.19 -8.24
N LYS A 123 -10.54 -1.79 -7.38
CA LYS A 123 -11.10 -3.13 -7.58
C LYS A 123 -11.82 -3.28 -8.93
N ALA A 124 -12.49 -2.24 -9.40
CA ALA A 124 -13.19 -2.23 -10.69
C ALA A 124 -12.24 -2.51 -11.88
N VAL A 125 -10.96 -2.15 -11.73
CA VAL A 125 -9.93 -2.33 -12.76
C VAL A 125 -9.21 -3.67 -12.56
N CYS A 126 -8.73 -3.94 -11.34
CA CYS A 126 -7.97 -5.16 -11.02
C CYS A 126 -8.53 -5.84 -9.76
N PRO A 127 -9.56 -6.70 -9.90
CA PRO A 127 -10.13 -7.41 -8.75
C PRO A 127 -9.15 -8.40 -8.11
N GLU A 128 -8.15 -8.89 -8.87
CA GLU A 128 -7.09 -9.79 -8.36
C GLU A 128 -6.21 -9.13 -7.28
N LEU A 129 -6.11 -7.80 -7.26
CA LEU A 129 -5.33 -7.05 -6.28
C LEU A 129 -6.14 -6.58 -5.06
N GLN A 130 -7.45 -6.81 -5.01
CA GLN A 130 -8.33 -6.23 -3.98
C GLN A 130 -7.94 -6.63 -2.55
N ASN A 131 -7.41 -7.84 -2.38
CA ASN A 131 -7.04 -8.39 -1.08
C ASN A 131 -5.53 -8.30 -0.80
N GLN A 132 -4.76 -7.74 -1.74
CA GLN A 132 -3.32 -7.67 -1.60
C GLN A 132 -2.93 -6.48 -0.73
N VAL A 133 -2.24 -6.75 0.38
CA VAL A 133 -1.82 -5.71 1.34
C VAL A 133 -0.93 -4.65 0.67
N MET A 134 -0.12 -5.04 -0.31
CA MET A 134 0.70 -4.11 -1.11
C MET A 134 -0.10 -3.13 -1.97
N ASN A 135 -1.38 -3.40 -2.24
CA ASN A 135 -2.27 -2.52 -2.99
C ASN A 135 -3.11 -1.61 -2.07
N LEU A 136 -2.86 -1.64 -0.76
CA LEU A 136 -3.56 -0.82 0.24
C LEU A 136 -2.66 0.31 0.76
N GLU A 137 -3.23 1.50 0.90
CA GLU A 137 -2.58 2.70 1.43
C GLU A 137 -3.49 3.37 2.49
N LEU A 138 -2.92 3.84 3.59
CA LEU A 138 -3.65 4.59 4.60
C LEU A 138 -4.00 5.98 4.08
N LEU A 139 -5.31 6.28 4.07
CA LEU A 139 -5.86 7.54 3.60
C LEU A 139 -6.86 8.10 4.62
N PRO A 140 -6.91 9.43 4.79
CA PRO A 140 -8.01 10.06 5.51
C PRO A 140 -9.37 9.70 4.91
N ALA A 141 -10.37 9.45 5.76
CA ALA A 141 -11.70 9.03 5.37
C ALA A 141 -12.40 9.99 4.38
N SER A 142 -12.07 11.28 4.38
CA SER A 142 -12.61 12.22 3.38
C SER A 142 -12.09 11.96 1.96
N LEU A 143 -10.82 11.56 1.82
CA LEU A 143 -10.21 11.21 0.53
C LEU A 143 -10.65 9.81 0.08
N ASN A 144 -10.78 8.88 1.02
CA ASN A 144 -11.19 7.50 0.71
C ASN A 144 -12.67 7.38 0.32
N ARG A 145 -13.53 8.31 0.75
CA ARG A 145 -14.96 8.36 0.39
C ARG A 145 -15.24 8.87 -1.03
N SER A 146 -14.25 9.45 -1.70
CA SER A 146 -14.35 9.86 -3.12
C SER A 146 -13.36 9.09 -3.98
N PRO A 147 -13.40 7.73 -4.00
CA PRO A 147 -12.49 6.97 -4.83
C PRO A 147 -12.83 7.27 -6.29
N SER A 148 -11.93 7.94 -7.01
CA SER A 148 -12.10 8.08 -8.44
C SER A 148 -11.79 6.72 -9.08
N GLU A 149 -12.68 6.21 -9.91
CA GLU A 149 -12.40 5.03 -10.76
C GLU A 149 -11.25 5.26 -11.75
N LYS A 150 -10.79 6.52 -11.85
CA LYS A 150 -9.65 6.93 -12.67
C LYS A 150 -8.36 6.35 -12.09
N VAL A 151 -7.71 5.51 -12.89
CA VAL A 151 -6.33 5.08 -12.65
C VAL A 151 -5.41 6.30 -12.78
N THR A 152 -4.75 6.66 -11.67
CA THR A 152 -3.74 7.72 -11.64
C THR A 152 -2.45 7.27 -12.33
N ASP A 153 -1.59 8.20 -12.77
CA ASP A 153 -0.32 7.82 -13.39
C ASP A 153 0.60 7.05 -12.42
N ARG A 154 0.53 7.37 -11.12
CA ARG A 154 1.16 6.59 -10.03
C ARG A 154 0.68 5.13 -10.03
N ALA A 155 -0.63 4.92 -10.11
CA ALA A 155 -1.21 3.57 -10.18
C ALA A 155 -0.83 2.82 -11.46
N LYS A 156 -0.67 3.50 -12.61
CA LYS A 156 -0.17 2.88 -13.84
C LYS A 156 1.27 2.42 -13.72
N VAL A 157 2.14 3.23 -13.12
CA VAL A 157 3.54 2.84 -12.91
C VAL A 157 3.61 1.67 -11.94
N PHE A 158 2.84 1.70 -10.85
CA PHE A 158 2.72 0.57 -9.92
C PHE A 158 2.30 -0.72 -10.62
N ALA A 159 1.22 -0.66 -11.41
CA ALA A 159 0.72 -1.82 -12.15
C ALA A 159 1.74 -2.34 -13.17
N LYS A 160 2.52 -1.45 -13.79
CA LYS A 160 3.60 -1.85 -14.70
C LYS A 160 4.67 -2.65 -13.96
N GLU A 161 5.10 -2.16 -12.79
CA GLU A 161 6.09 -2.85 -11.96
C GLU A 161 5.57 -4.22 -11.48
N LEU A 162 4.30 -4.31 -11.10
CA LEU A 162 3.66 -5.59 -10.75
C LEU A 162 3.57 -6.54 -11.96
N TYR A 163 3.27 -6.02 -13.16
CA TYR A 163 3.22 -6.81 -14.39
C TYR A 163 4.60 -7.34 -14.78
N ASP A 164 5.62 -6.48 -14.75
CA ASP A 164 7.01 -6.87 -15.03
C ASP A 164 7.52 -7.94 -14.03
N ALA A 165 7.03 -7.87 -12.78
CA ALA A 165 7.30 -8.86 -11.73
C ALA A 165 6.45 -10.14 -11.81
N LYS A 166 5.55 -10.25 -12.80
CA LYS A 166 4.57 -11.35 -12.96
C LYS A 166 3.60 -11.52 -11.77
N LEU A 167 3.35 -10.43 -11.04
CA LEU A 167 2.38 -10.37 -9.94
C LEU A 167 1.02 -9.81 -10.39
N LEU A 168 0.95 -9.25 -11.59
CA LEU A 168 -0.28 -8.80 -12.24
C LEU A 168 -0.49 -9.57 -13.55
N SER A 169 -1.72 -9.98 -13.83
CA SER A 169 -2.08 -10.63 -15.08
C SER A 169 -2.02 -9.66 -16.27
N GLU A 170 -1.88 -10.21 -17.49
CA GLU A 170 -1.95 -9.41 -18.72
C GLU A 170 -3.32 -8.72 -18.88
N GLU A 171 -4.39 -9.40 -18.46
CA GLU A 171 -5.74 -8.83 -18.42
C GLU A 171 -5.82 -7.64 -17.45
N GLY A 172 -5.24 -7.78 -16.26
CA GLY A 172 -5.15 -6.71 -15.26
C GLY A 172 -4.37 -5.52 -15.80
N TRP A 173 -3.20 -5.76 -16.40
CA TRP A 173 -2.37 -4.71 -16.99
C TRP A 173 -3.09 -3.95 -18.11
N THR A 174 -3.74 -4.67 -19.02
CA THR A 174 -4.50 -4.09 -20.14
C THR A 174 -5.62 -3.16 -19.64
N LYS A 175 -6.35 -3.58 -18.60
CA LYS A 175 -7.39 -2.75 -17.96
C LYS A 175 -6.81 -1.49 -17.32
N VAL A 176 -5.65 -1.58 -16.67
CA VAL A 176 -4.99 -0.40 -16.06
C VAL A 176 -4.52 0.60 -17.12
N GLN A 177 -4.09 0.13 -18.28
CA GLN A 177 -3.75 1.00 -19.42
C GLN A 177 -4.97 1.67 -20.06
N GLY A 178 -6.19 1.28 -19.68
CA GLY A 178 -7.42 1.76 -20.32
C GLY A 178 -7.62 1.19 -21.72
N LEU A 179 -6.97 0.06 -22.03
CA LEU A 179 -7.10 -0.64 -23.30
C LEU A 179 -8.22 -1.70 -23.20
N SER A 180 -9.03 -1.83 -24.24
CA SER A 180 -10.03 -2.90 -24.34
C SER A 180 -9.33 -4.26 -24.47
N PRO A 181 -9.85 -5.34 -23.85
CA PRO A 181 -9.30 -6.69 -24.05
C PRO A 181 -9.38 -7.05 -25.54
N GLY A 182 -8.24 -7.33 -26.17
CA GLY A 182 -8.14 -7.73 -27.59
C GLY A 182 -7.26 -6.84 -28.47
N VAL A 183 -6.68 -5.75 -27.95
CA VAL A 183 -5.63 -5.01 -28.69
C VAL A 183 -4.30 -5.76 -28.51
N PRO A 184 -3.69 -6.30 -29.59
CA PRO A 184 -2.43 -7.00 -29.47
C PRO A 184 -1.35 -6.06 -28.96
N LEU A 185 -0.71 -6.41 -27.84
CA LEU A 185 0.54 -5.78 -27.42
C LEU A 185 1.60 -6.09 -28.46
N THR A 186 1.77 -5.22 -29.46
CA THR A 186 2.86 -5.37 -30.43
C THR A 186 4.18 -5.21 -29.70
N ARG A 187 4.81 -6.36 -29.42
CA ARG A 187 6.18 -6.46 -28.90
C ARG A 187 7.13 -5.84 -29.92
N LYS A 188 7.43 -4.54 -29.80
CA LYS A 188 8.64 -3.99 -30.43
C LYS A 188 9.85 -4.40 -29.60
N SER A 189 10.31 -5.63 -29.81
CA SER A 189 11.64 -6.04 -29.43
C SER A 189 12.65 -5.29 -30.31
N LYS A 190 13.29 -4.26 -29.77
CA LYS A 190 14.60 -3.82 -30.24
C LYS A 190 15.47 -3.40 -29.06
N GLY A 191 16.35 -4.32 -28.69
CA GLY A 191 17.73 -4.04 -28.26
C GLY A 191 17.93 -3.49 -26.85
N GLY A 192 18.85 -4.12 -26.13
CA GLY A 192 19.61 -3.44 -25.07
C GLY A 192 19.25 -3.86 -23.65
N SER A 193 19.85 -4.98 -23.24
CA SER A 193 20.23 -5.22 -21.84
C SER A 193 20.93 -4.00 -21.25
N ALA A 194 20.31 -3.31 -20.30
CA ALA A 194 20.92 -2.63 -19.15
C ALA A 194 19.85 -1.85 -18.35
N TYR A 195 19.12 -2.53 -17.47
CA TYR A 195 18.52 -1.89 -16.30
C TYR A 195 18.76 -2.80 -15.08
N LEU A 196 20.05 -3.02 -14.81
CA LEU A 196 20.52 -3.32 -13.47
C LEU A 196 20.25 -2.07 -12.61
N GLY A 197 19.30 -2.18 -11.69
CA GLY A 197 19.32 -1.36 -10.47
C GLY A 197 18.59 -0.02 -10.46
N VAL A 198 17.38 0.10 -11.00
CA VAL A 198 16.47 1.16 -10.49
C VAL A 198 15.87 0.66 -9.19
N SER A 199 16.47 1.10 -8.09
CA SER A 199 15.93 0.90 -6.74
C SER A 199 14.49 1.40 -6.68
N CYS A 200 13.61 0.60 -6.06
CA CYS A 200 12.22 0.91 -5.69
C CYS A 200 12.05 2.30 -4.98
N ARG A 201 13.14 2.94 -4.56
CA ARG A 201 13.18 4.25 -3.88
C ARG A 201 12.84 5.47 -4.73
N THR A 202 13.01 5.47 -6.05
CA THR A 202 13.09 6.75 -6.79
C THR A 202 11.73 7.31 -7.27
N ILE A 203 10.68 6.49 -7.36
CA ILE A 203 9.43 6.90 -8.06
C ILE A 203 8.31 7.33 -7.11
N TRP A 204 8.43 7.03 -5.81
CA TRP A 204 7.36 7.20 -4.82
C TRP A 204 7.63 8.28 -3.76
N ALA A 205 8.38 9.33 -4.09
CA ALA A 205 8.76 10.37 -3.14
C ALA A 205 7.59 11.27 -2.64
N THR A 206 6.38 11.10 -3.19
CA THR A 206 5.27 12.04 -2.97
C THR A 206 4.01 11.29 -2.51
N PRO A 207 3.67 11.34 -1.20
CA PRO A 207 2.40 10.82 -0.68
C PRO A 207 1.21 11.53 -1.33
N LEU A 208 0.10 10.82 -1.57
CA LEU A 208 -1.18 11.39 -2.06
C LEU A 208 -1.66 12.58 -1.19
N ILE A 209 -1.28 12.59 0.08
CA ILE A 209 -1.54 13.66 1.06
C ILE A 209 -0.86 14.99 0.70
N THR A 210 0.22 14.98 -0.08
CA THR A 210 1.01 16.19 -0.38
C THR A 210 0.58 16.90 -1.66
N SER A 211 -0.27 16.30 -2.50
CA SER A 211 -0.71 16.90 -3.76
C SER A 211 -2.12 17.53 -3.66
N ARG A 212 -2.21 18.71 -3.04
CA ARG A 212 -3.12 19.80 -3.46
C ARG A 212 -2.97 21.06 -2.59
N PRO A 213 -2.43 22.17 -3.13
CA PRO A 213 -2.98 23.48 -2.85
C PRO A 213 -4.11 23.71 -3.85
N SER A 214 -5.36 23.44 -3.48
CA SER A 214 -6.49 23.98 -4.24
C SER A 214 -6.49 25.50 -4.05
N LYS A 215 -5.95 26.24 -5.02
CA LYS A 215 -6.22 27.66 -5.18
C LYS A 215 -7.73 27.81 -5.38
N LEU A 216 -8.45 28.12 -4.31
CA LEU A 216 -9.80 28.67 -4.38
C LEU A 216 -9.95 29.70 -3.27
N ASN A 217 -9.55 30.95 -3.57
CA ASN A 217 -10.18 32.18 -3.09
C ASN A 217 -9.44 33.39 -3.64
N GLN A 218 -9.79 33.79 -4.87
CA GLN A 218 -9.70 35.17 -5.31
C GLN A 218 -10.91 35.50 -6.18
N ALA A 219 -11.94 36.05 -5.53
CA ALA A 219 -13.06 36.82 -6.09
C ALA A 219 -14.05 37.04 -4.93
N LYS A 220 -14.55 38.22 -4.55
CA LYS A 220 -14.46 39.61 -5.01
C LYS A 220 -14.87 40.43 -3.78
N GLY A 221 -14.10 41.46 -3.45
CA GLY A 221 -14.48 42.47 -2.46
C GLY A 221 -13.83 43.78 -2.89
N LYS A 222 -14.43 44.43 -3.88
CA LYS A 222 -14.17 45.83 -4.18
C LYS A 222 -15.37 46.62 -3.66
N ASN A 223 -15.09 47.53 -2.74
CA ASN A 223 -15.89 48.72 -2.47
C ASN A 223 -16.09 49.53 -3.75
#